data_AF-F8F617-F1
#
_entry.id   AF-F8F617-F1
#
_cell.length_a   1.000
_cell.length_b   1.000
_cell.length_c   1.000
_cell.angle_alpha   90.00
_cell.angle_beta   90.00
_cell.angle_gamma   90.00
#
_symmetry.space_group_name_H-M   'P 1'
#
loop_
_entity.id
_entity.type
_entity.pdbx_description
1 polymer ?
#
loop_
_entity_poly.entity_id
_entity_poly.type
_entity_poly.pdbx_seq_one_letter_code
_entity_poly.pdbx_strand_id
1 'polypeptide(L)'
;MIRQTVQGAAANVAAQLVPHFKLVDNGRLIDTSNDSPILYNEKTYVPLRLVSEALGYEVTWDGTVQAIHFNLPKASYPLLQNEGVELLSAEPKYEIMTALDSSRYLGSINLEIVYQIPEDLDREPIFTLEQLNKDQTVLTSDTELLNKKKGIHKTTVFADSISLPYKMEEGKEAAIKKMSADYFYRYKLK
;
A
#
# COMPACT_ATOMS: atom_id res chain seq x y z
N MET A 1 15.11 22.02 20.69
CA MET A 1 14.57 22.10 19.33
C MET A 1 15.58 22.80 18.45
N ILE A 2 15.99 22.17 17.35
CA ILE A 2 16.93 22.76 16.38
C ILE A 2 16.09 23.47 15.33
N ARG A 3 16.29 24.78 15.15
CA ARG A 3 15.67 25.59 14.09
C ARG A 3 16.62 25.63 12.90
N GLN A 4 16.12 25.36 11.70
CA GLN A 4 16.86 25.62 10.46
C GLN A 4 16.25 26.81 9.73
N THR A 5 17.11 27.65 9.15
CA THR A 5 16.74 28.81 8.33
C THR A 5 17.30 28.59 6.93
N VAL A 6 16.45 28.66 5.90
CA VAL A 6 16.90 28.59 4.50
C VAL A 6 17.23 30.02 4.02
N GLN A 7 18.45 30.25 3.54
CA GLN A 7 18.84 31.55 2.94
C GLN A 7 18.49 31.58 1.44
N GLY A 8 17.88 32.69 0.99
CA GLY A 8 17.54 32.93 -0.43
C GLY A 8 16.04 33.01 -0.75
N ALA A 9 15.15 32.89 0.24
CA ALA A 9 13.71 33.08 0.05
C ALA A 9 13.30 34.55 0.25
N ALA A 10 12.29 35.02 -0.50
CA ALA A 10 11.69 36.36 -0.34
C ALA A 10 11.08 36.60 1.07
N ALA A 11 10.91 35.53 1.85
CA ALA A 11 10.49 35.54 3.24
C ALA A 11 11.21 34.42 4.02
N ASN A 12 11.58 34.69 5.27
CA ASN A 12 12.12 33.67 6.16
C ASN A 12 11.00 32.71 6.58
N VAL A 13 11.20 31.41 6.36
CA VAL A 13 10.28 30.36 6.79
C VAL A 13 10.92 29.60 7.96
N ALA A 14 10.18 29.45 9.06
CA ALA A 14 10.59 28.64 10.20
C ALA A 14 9.92 27.26 10.12
N ALA A 15 10.73 26.21 10.08
CA ALA A 15 10.28 24.83 10.19
C ALA A 15 10.91 24.15 11.41
N GLN A 16 10.20 23.17 11.98
CA GLN A 16 10.70 22.37 13.10
C GLN A 16 11.22 21.03 12.61
N LEU A 17 12.46 20.69 12.94
CA LEU A 17 12.97 19.33 12.74
C LEU A 17 12.28 18.34 13.69
N VAL A 18 11.92 17.18 13.15
CA VAL A 18 11.37 16.04 13.88
C VAL A 18 12.42 14.92 13.85
N PRO A 19 13.43 14.95 14.74
CA PRO A 19 14.57 14.03 14.69
C PRO A 19 14.25 12.60 15.13
N HIS A 20 13.06 12.38 15.70
CA HIS A 20 12.64 11.08 16.21
C HIS A 20 11.43 10.59 15.40
N PHE A 21 11.73 9.91 14.31
CA PHE A 21 10.75 9.14 13.56
C PHE A 21 11.31 7.75 13.27
N LYS A 22 10.42 6.80 13.02
CA LYS A 22 10.78 5.45 12.60
C LYS A 22 10.13 5.21 11.25
N LEU A 23 10.88 4.67 10.32
CA LEU A 23 10.37 4.23 9.02
C LEU A 23 10.45 2.70 8.99
N VAL A 24 9.33 2.07 8.67
CA VAL A 24 9.22 0.60 8.55
C VAL A 24 8.65 0.30 7.17
N ASP A 25 9.34 -0.55 6.43
CA ASP A 25 8.95 -1.04 5.11
C ASP A 25 8.80 -2.57 5.19
N ASN A 26 7.59 -3.09 5.05
CA ASN A 26 7.31 -4.53 5.11
C ASN A 26 7.95 -5.24 6.32
N GLY A 27 7.86 -4.61 7.51
CA GLY A 27 8.43 -5.13 8.76
C GLY A 27 9.93 -4.89 8.95
N ARG A 28 10.63 -4.37 7.93
CA ARG A 28 12.04 -3.98 8.02
C ARG A 28 12.17 -2.54 8.52
N LEU A 29 12.92 -2.35 9.60
CA LEU A 29 13.27 -1.01 10.07
C LEU A 29 14.29 -0.37 9.13
N ILE A 30 14.02 0.85 8.67
CA ILE A 30 14.92 1.64 7.84
C ILE A 30 15.77 2.54 8.72
N ASP A 31 17.06 2.66 8.40
CA ASP A 31 17.94 3.63 9.07
C ASP A 31 17.55 5.06 8.69
N THR A 32 17.21 5.85 9.70
CA THR A 32 16.78 7.24 9.56
C THR A 32 17.75 8.20 10.25
N SER A 33 18.95 7.75 10.62
CA SER A 33 19.89 8.53 11.43
C SER A 33 20.36 9.83 10.77
N ASN A 34 20.39 9.89 9.44
CA ASN A 34 20.86 11.04 8.65
C ASN A 34 19.73 11.89 8.05
N ASP A 35 18.49 11.47 8.27
CA ASP A 35 17.31 12.07 7.69
C ASP A 35 16.40 12.59 8.80
N SER A 36 15.68 13.68 8.56
CA SER A 36 14.75 14.21 9.55
C SER A 36 13.59 14.88 8.85
N PRO A 37 12.35 14.42 9.09
CA PRO A 37 11.17 15.14 8.68
C PRO A 37 11.16 16.54 9.25
N ILE A 38 10.50 17.43 8.52
CA ILE A 38 10.22 18.78 9.00
C ILE A 38 8.73 18.95 9.21
N LEU A 39 8.36 19.58 10.31
CA LEU A 39 7.01 20.06 10.57
C LEU A 39 6.93 21.52 10.14
N TYR A 40 6.04 21.80 9.20
CA TYR A 40 5.80 23.14 8.69
C TYR A 40 4.31 23.31 8.37
N ASN A 41 3.68 24.37 8.89
CA ASN A 41 2.25 24.63 8.74
C ASN A 41 1.37 23.40 9.02
N GLU A 42 1.62 22.73 10.15
CA GLU A 42 0.90 21.52 10.59
C GLU A 42 1.00 20.32 9.62
N LYS A 43 1.92 20.38 8.65
CA LYS A 43 2.21 19.30 7.72
C LYS A 43 3.61 18.74 7.99
N THR A 44 3.71 17.43 8.01
CA THR A 44 4.98 16.72 8.09
C THR A 44 5.49 16.46 6.68
N TYR A 45 6.68 16.98 6.39
CA TYR A 45 7.40 16.71 5.15
C TYR A 45 8.50 15.71 5.45
N VAL A 46 8.50 14.60 4.74
CA VAL A 46 9.45 13.51 4.92
C VAL A 46 10.51 13.58 3.81
N PRO A 47 11.79 13.27 4.07
CA PRO A 47 12.82 13.22 3.05
C PRO A 47 12.44 12.27 1.91
N LEU A 48 12.22 12.83 0.73
CA LEU A 48 11.72 12.08 -0.43
C LEU A 48 12.68 10.96 -0.84
N ARG A 49 14.00 11.23 -0.84
CA ARG A 49 15.02 10.25 -1.18
C ARG A 49 14.96 9.02 -0.27
N LEU A 50 14.94 9.22 1.05
CA LEU A 50 14.84 8.15 2.03
C LEU A 50 13.64 7.24 1.77
N VAL A 51 12.46 7.84 1.56
CA VAL A 51 11.23 7.08 1.30
C VAL A 51 11.33 6.32 -0.02
N SER A 52 11.81 6.96 -1.08
CA SER A 52 11.96 6.31 -2.39
C SER A 52 12.99 5.18 -2.39
N GLU A 53 14.13 5.36 -1.72
CA GLU A 53 15.14 4.31 -1.57
C GLU A 53 14.65 3.16 -0.70
N ALA A 54 13.88 3.45 0.36
CA ALA A 54 13.21 2.42 1.14
C ALA A 54 12.25 1.58 0.28
N LEU A 55 11.56 2.21 -0.68
CA LEU A 55 10.69 1.56 -1.67
C LEU A 55 11.46 0.90 -2.83
N GLY A 56 12.80 0.84 -2.78
CA GLY A 56 13.62 0.14 -3.76
C GLY A 56 13.97 0.93 -5.02
N TYR A 57 13.74 2.25 -5.03
CA TYR A 57 14.22 3.12 -6.11
C TYR A 57 15.66 3.54 -5.89
N GLU A 58 16.46 3.54 -6.94
CA GLU A 58 17.68 4.31 -7.06
C GLU A 58 17.34 5.76 -7.40
N VAL A 59 17.83 6.70 -6.60
CA VAL A 59 17.53 8.13 -6.75
C VAL A 59 18.79 8.88 -7.19
N THR A 60 18.75 9.45 -8.39
CA THR A 60 19.87 10.23 -8.95
C THR A 60 19.48 11.68 -9.18
N TRP A 61 20.40 12.61 -8.92
CA TRP A 61 20.23 14.04 -9.23
C TRP A 61 20.93 14.38 -10.54
N ASP A 62 20.20 14.96 -11.48
CA ASP A 62 20.76 15.58 -12.68
C ASP A 62 20.83 17.10 -12.47
N GLY A 63 22.05 17.58 -12.19
CA GLY A 63 22.31 19.00 -11.99
C GLY A 63 22.26 19.85 -13.25
N THR A 64 22.28 19.25 -14.44
CA THR A 64 22.25 19.98 -15.71
C THR A 64 20.84 20.48 -16.04
N VAL A 65 19.83 19.66 -15.78
CA VAL A 65 18.41 19.98 -16.00
C VAL A 65 17.65 20.23 -14.69
N GLN A 66 18.34 20.20 -13.55
CA GLN A 66 17.75 20.37 -12.22
C GLN A 66 16.62 19.36 -11.93
N ALA A 67 16.83 18.09 -12.31
CA ALA A 67 15.84 17.04 -12.18
C ALA A 67 16.29 15.93 -11.22
N ILE A 68 15.33 15.31 -10.55
CA ILE A 68 15.54 14.07 -9.79
C ILE A 68 14.99 12.93 -10.64
N HIS A 69 15.80 11.89 -10.85
CA HIS A 69 15.39 10.67 -11.52
C HIS A 69 15.23 9.56 -10.50
N PHE A 70 14.11 8.83 -10.60
CA PHE A 70 13.81 7.64 -9.82
C PHE A 70 13.89 6.45 -10.76
N ASN A 71 14.87 5.60 -10.56
CA ASN A 71 15.06 4.38 -11.33
C ASN A 71 14.77 3.19 -10.44
N LEU A 72 13.90 2.28 -10.85
CA LEU A 72 13.84 0.97 -10.20
C LEU A 72 15.01 0.15 -10.76
N PRO A 73 16.01 -0.25 -9.95
CA PRO A 73 17.05 -1.15 -10.43
C PRO A 73 16.35 -2.42 -10.91
N LYS A 74 16.64 -2.85 -12.14
CA LYS A 74 16.13 -4.12 -12.69
C LYS A 74 16.38 -5.32 -11.77
N ALA A 75 17.33 -5.20 -10.83
CA ALA A 75 17.75 -6.22 -9.89
C ALA A 75 17.20 -6.08 -8.45
N SER A 76 16.47 -5.02 -8.09
CA SER A 76 16.07 -4.79 -6.67
C SER A 76 14.62 -5.14 -6.33
N TYR A 77 13.85 -5.57 -7.33
CA TYR A 77 12.98 -6.71 -7.14
C TYR A 77 13.53 -7.75 -8.10
N PRO A 78 13.92 -8.97 -7.69
CA PRO A 78 13.77 -10.02 -8.66
C PRO A 78 12.30 -9.93 -9.07
N LEU A 79 12.05 -9.66 -10.34
CA LEU A 79 10.78 -10.03 -10.96
C LEU A 79 10.77 -11.55 -10.85
N LEU A 80 10.47 -12.05 -9.65
CA LEU A 80 10.17 -13.43 -9.39
C LEU A 80 8.83 -13.58 -10.09
N GLN A 81 8.91 -13.97 -11.35
CA GLN A 81 7.91 -14.81 -11.95
C GLN A 81 7.62 -15.89 -10.89
N ASN A 82 6.37 -16.08 -10.50
CA ASN A 82 5.98 -16.98 -9.41
C ASN A 82 6.49 -18.41 -9.65
N GLU A 83 7.76 -18.68 -9.33
CA GLU A 83 8.38 -19.99 -9.45
C GLU A 83 7.93 -20.78 -8.23
N GLY A 84 6.71 -21.33 -8.29
CA GLY A 84 6.21 -22.29 -7.31
C GLY A 84 4.89 -21.93 -6.62
N VAL A 85 4.12 -20.96 -7.12
CA VAL A 85 2.72 -20.80 -6.68
C VAL A 85 1.79 -20.69 -7.88
N GLU A 86 0.86 -21.63 -7.97
CA GLU A 86 -0.19 -21.67 -8.98
C GLU A 86 -1.52 -21.29 -8.32
N LEU A 87 -2.11 -20.16 -8.74
CA LEU A 87 -3.42 -19.76 -8.26
C LEU A 87 -4.49 -20.59 -8.99
N LEU A 88 -5.23 -21.39 -8.23
CA LEU A 88 -6.29 -22.26 -8.75
C LEU A 88 -7.65 -21.54 -8.81
N SER A 89 -7.96 -20.73 -7.80
CA SER A 89 -9.16 -19.90 -7.79
C SER A 89 -9.01 -18.64 -6.95
N ALA A 90 -9.83 -17.64 -7.27
CA ALA A 90 -9.96 -16.39 -6.54
C ALA A 90 -11.42 -15.93 -6.61
N GLU A 91 -12.12 -16.00 -5.49
CA GLU A 91 -13.53 -15.63 -5.38
C GLU A 91 -13.71 -14.39 -4.50
N PRO A 92 -14.29 -13.29 -5.02
CA PRO A 92 -14.53 -12.11 -4.21
C PRO A 92 -15.68 -12.35 -3.22
N LYS A 93 -15.51 -11.86 -1.99
CA LYS A 93 -16.56 -11.77 -0.96
C LYS A 93 -16.76 -10.30 -0.61
N TYR A 94 -17.93 -9.78 -0.96
CA TYR A 94 -18.31 -8.39 -0.68
C TYR A 94 -18.93 -8.32 0.70
N GLU A 95 -18.31 -7.55 1.59
CA GLU A 95 -18.80 -7.34 2.95
C GLU A 95 -19.26 -5.90 3.13
N ILE A 96 -20.38 -5.72 3.83
CA ILE A 96 -20.95 -4.42 4.16
C ILE A 96 -21.20 -4.34 5.66
N MET A 97 -20.62 -3.32 6.28
CA MET A 97 -20.83 -2.97 7.68
C MET A 97 -21.32 -1.54 7.83
N THR A 98 -22.00 -1.27 8.93
CA THR A 98 -22.45 0.09 9.27
C THR A 98 -21.31 0.82 9.96
N ALA A 99 -21.01 2.05 9.52
CA ALA A 99 -20.04 2.88 10.21
C ALA A 99 -20.50 3.21 11.64
N LEU A 100 -19.55 3.50 12.54
CA LEU A 100 -19.85 3.84 13.94
C LEU A 100 -20.81 5.04 14.08
N ASP A 101 -20.70 6.00 13.15
CA ASP A 101 -21.55 7.19 13.08
C ASP A 101 -22.97 6.92 12.52
N SER A 102 -23.25 5.68 12.10
CA SER A 102 -24.51 5.25 11.46
C SER A 102 -24.93 6.05 10.22
N SER A 103 -24.04 6.88 9.67
CA SER A 103 -24.36 7.79 8.57
C SER A 103 -24.10 7.17 7.19
N ARG A 104 -23.28 6.11 7.13
CA ARG A 104 -22.78 5.52 5.89
C ARG A 104 -22.44 4.04 6.05
N TYR A 105 -22.37 3.35 4.92
CA TYR A 105 -21.79 2.01 4.84
C TYR A 105 -20.27 2.09 4.72
N LEU A 106 -19.60 1.15 5.38
CA LEU A 106 -18.27 0.71 5.00
C LEU A 106 -18.41 -0.61 4.25
N GLY A 107 -17.53 -0.86 3.29
CA GLY A 107 -17.45 -2.17 2.66
C GLY A 107 -16.04 -2.57 2.32
N SER A 108 -15.85 -3.86 2.09
CA SER A 108 -14.60 -4.42 1.60
C SER A 108 -14.86 -5.52 0.57
N ILE A 109 -13.90 -5.70 -0.34
CA ILE A 109 -13.84 -6.83 -1.26
C ILE A 109 -12.73 -7.75 -0.76
N ASN A 110 -13.09 -8.72 0.09
CA ASN A 110 -12.17 -9.78 0.51
C ASN A 110 -12.04 -10.83 -0.61
N LEU A 111 -10.97 -11.60 -0.63
CA LEU A 111 -10.74 -12.61 -1.66
C LEU A 111 -10.49 -13.98 -1.04
N GLU A 112 -11.39 -14.93 -1.31
CA GLU A 112 -11.13 -16.33 -0.99
C GLU A 112 -10.29 -16.94 -2.10
N ILE A 113 -9.05 -17.33 -1.79
CA ILE A 113 -8.12 -17.88 -2.76
C ILE A 113 -7.82 -19.34 -2.48
N VAL A 114 -7.65 -20.11 -3.55
CA VAL A 114 -7.09 -21.45 -3.52
C VAL A 114 -5.83 -21.44 -4.38
N TYR A 115 -4.71 -21.88 -3.81
CA TYR A 115 -3.43 -21.91 -4.50
C TYR A 115 -2.69 -23.22 -4.24
N GLN A 116 -1.86 -23.62 -5.19
CA GLN A 116 -1.03 -24.80 -5.14
C GLN A 116 0.44 -24.42 -5.10
N ILE A 117 1.18 -25.11 -4.23
CA ILE A 117 2.62 -25.04 -4.13
C ILE A 117 3.18 -26.43 -4.45
N PRO A 118 3.89 -26.63 -5.57
CA PRO A 118 4.37 -27.94 -6.00
C PRO A 118 5.51 -28.46 -5.11
N GLU A 119 6.32 -27.58 -4.52
CA GLU A 119 7.45 -27.89 -3.65
C GLU A 119 7.60 -26.85 -2.55
N ASP A 120 8.13 -27.23 -1.37
CA ASP A 120 8.36 -26.31 -0.25
C ASP A 120 9.20 -25.12 -0.73
N LEU A 121 8.72 -23.91 -0.46
CA LEU A 121 9.42 -22.68 -0.81
C LEU A 121 10.30 -22.22 0.36
N ASP A 122 11.42 -21.59 0.02
CA ASP A 122 12.33 -21.03 1.03
C ASP A 122 11.71 -19.85 1.80
N ARG A 123 10.75 -19.17 1.19
CA ARG A 123 10.04 -18.00 1.74
C ARG A 123 8.53 -18.11 1.58
N GLU A 124 7.81 -17.36 2.40
CA GLU A 124 6.36 -17.18 2.26
C GLU A 124 6.06 -16.35 1.00
N PRO A 125 5.17 -16.83 0.10
CA PRO A 125 4.71 -16.03 -1.03
C PRO A 125 3.95 -14.80 -0.54
N ILE A 126 3.98 -13.74 -1.35
CA ILE A 126 3.35 -12.47 -1.03
C ILE A 126 2.14 -12.29 -1.92
N PHE A 127 0.95 -12.23 -1.32
CA PHE A 127 -0.29 -11.89 -2.01
C PHE A 127 -0.67 -10.44 -1.70
N THR A 128 -0.69 -9.60 -2.72
CA THR A 128 -1.18 -8.22 -2.62
C THR A 128 -2.56 -8.13 -3.24
N LEU A 129 -3.54 -7.59 -2.50
CA LEU A 129 -4.89 -7.32 -2.93
C LEU A 129 -5.12 -5.80 -2.93
N GLU A 130 -5.55 -5.26 -4.06
CA GLU A 130 -5.84 -3.83 -4.21
C GLU A 130 -7.32 -3.66 -4.57
N GLN A 131 -8.03 -2.78 -3.85
CA GLN A 131 -9.40 -2.37 -4.17
C GLN A 131 -9.39 -1.06 -4.95
N LEU A 132 -10.20 -0.98 -5.99
CA LEU A 132 -10.25 0.14 -6.93
C LEU A 132 -11.68 0.63 -7.13
N ASN A 133 -11.82 1.93 -7.37
CA ASN A 133 -13.09 2.48 -7.88
C ASN A 133 -13.22 2.30 -9.40
N LYS A 134 -14.37 2.68 -9.96
CA LYS A 134 -14.66 2.71 -11.41
C LYS A 134 -13.65 3.48 -12.27
N ASP A 135 -12.97 4.46 -11.70
CA ASP A 135 -11.95 5.25 -12.40
C ASP A 135 -10.56 4.59 -12.32
N GLN A 136 -10.49 3.33 -11.85
CA GLN A 136 -9.27 2.54 -11.65
C GLN A 136 -8.27 3.17 -10.67
N THR A 137 -8.75 4.04 -9.78
CA THR A 137 -7.94 4.58 -8.68
C THR A 137 -7.91 3.56 -7.55
N VAL A 138 -6.72 3.24 -7.05
CA VAL A 138 -6.52 2.36 -5.89
C VAL A 138 -6.98 3.09 -4.62
N LEU A 139 -7.88 2.46 -3.88
CA LEU A 139 -8.41 2.98 -2.62
C LEU A 139 -7.67 2.38 -1.43
N THR A 140 -7.37 1.08 -1.49
CA THR A 140 -6.63 0.33 -0.48
C THR A 140 -5.75 -0.72 -1.14
N SER A 141 -4.67 -1.10 -0.44
CA SER A 141 -3.71 -2.12 -0.88
C SER A 141 -3.27 -2.89 0.35
N ASP A 142 -3.68 -4.16 0.40
CA ASP A 142 -3.40 -5.06 1.51
C ASP A 142 -2.44 -6.15 1.05
N THR A 143 -1.58 -6.61 1.96
CA THR A 143 -0.59 -7.64 1.65
C THR A 143 -0.59 -8.71 2.72
N GLU A 144 -0.68 -9.96 2.29
CA GLU A 144 -0.68 -11.14 3.14
C GLU A 144 0.44 -12.10 2.73
N LEU A 145 1.09 -12.69 3.73
CA LEU A 145 2.06 -13.76 3.55
C LEU A 145 1.32 -15.09 3.48
N LEU A 146 1.54 -15.85 2.41
CA LEU A 146 0.93 -17.14 2.19
C LEU A 146 1.77 -18.27 2.80
N ASN A 147 1.13 -19.44 2.95
CA ASN A 147 1.83 -20.65 3.37
C ASN A 147 2.92 -20.98 2.32
N LYS A 148 4.10 -21.39 2.78
CA LYS A 148 5.23 -21.78 1.91
C LYS A 148 5.39 -23.28 1.70
N LYS A 149 4.58 -24.09 2.37
CA LYS A 149 4.68 -25.56 2.32
C LYS A 149 4.04 -26.12 1.07
N LYS A 150 4.62 -27.19 0.55
CA LYS A 150 4.04 -27.99 -0.53
C LYS A 150 2.62 -28.40 -0.19
N GLY A 151 1.71 -28.21 -1.14
CA GLY A 151 0.32 -28.61 -1.02
C GLY A 151 -0.65 -27.64 -1.68
N ILE A 152 -1.94 -27.93 -1.52
CA ILE A 152 -3.04 -27.04 -1.89
C ILE A 152 -3.50 -26.34 -0.62
N HIS A 153 -3.58 -25.02 -0.69
CA HIS A 153 -3.96 -24.17 0.42
C HIS A 153 -5.18 -23.33 0.06
N LYS A 154 -5.98 -23.03 1.07
CA LYS A 154 -7.12 -22.14 0.98
C LYS A 154 -6.99 -21.07 2.07
N THR A 155 -7.11 -19.80 1.70
CA THR A 155 -7.13 -18.69 2.66
C THR A 155 -8.05 -17.57 2.18
N THR A 156 -8.42 -16.68 3.09
CA THR A 156 -9.13 -15.45 2.78
C THR A 156 -8.19 -14.28 2.96
N VAL A 157 -7.95 -13.54 1.88
CA VAL A 157 -7.23 -12.28 1.93
C VAL A 157 -8.20 -11.17 2.25
N PHE A 158 -8.01 -10.55 3.41
CA PHE A 158 -8.86 -9.46 3.88
C PHE A 158 -8.38 -8.13 3.33
N ALA A 159 -9.32 -7.33 2.85
CA ALA A 159 -9.05 -6.00 2.38
C ALA A 159 -9.58 -4.96 3.36
N ASP A 160 -8.89 -3.83 3.46
CA ASP A 160 -9.30 -2.73 4.32
C ASP A 160 -10.69 -2.19 3.93
N SER A 161 -11.46 -1.77 4.94
CA SER A 161 -12.79 -1.21 4.72
C SER A 161 -12.72 0.18 4.08
N ILE A 162 -13.49 0.38 3.00
CA ILE A 162 -13.67 1.66 2.33
C ILE A 162 -15.03 2.28 2.64
N SER A 163 -15.06 3.61 2.72
CA SER A 163 -16.31 4.36 2.84
C SER A 163 -17.09 4.31 1.52
N LEU A 164 -18.34 3.86 1.57
CA LEU A 164 -19.19 3.77 0.39
C LEU A 164 -20.17 4.95 0.31
N PRO A 165 -20.42 5.51 -0.88
CA PRO A 165 -21.32 6.65 -1.07
C PRO A 165 -22.81 6.26 -1.08
N TYR A 166 -23.15 5.07 -0.58
CA TYR A 166 -24.52 4.53 -0.61
C TYR A 166 -25.32 4.91 0.62
N LYS A 167 -26.62 5.12 0.44
CA LYS A 167 -27.53 5.43 1.54
C LYS A 167 -27.93 4.17 2.31
N MET A 168 -27.94 4.27 3.63
CA MET A 168 -28.31 3.17 4.52
C MET A 168 -29.72 2.60 4.25
N GLU A 169 -30.65 3.48 3.86
CA GLU A 169 -32.07 3.20 3.60
C GLU A 169 -32.33 2.11 2.55
N GLU A 170 -31.39 1.91 1.62
CA GLU A 170 -31.54 0.94 0.52
C GLU A 170 -31.28 -0.51 0.95
N GLY A 171 -30.75 -0.73 2.16
CA GLY A 171 -30.42 -2.05 2.71
C GLY A 171 -29.10 -2.62 2.21
N LYS A 172 -28.54 -3.57 2.99
CA LYS A 172 -27.20 -4.14 2.72
C LYS A 172 -27.10 -4.89 1.40
N GLU A 173 -28.14 -5.62 1.01
CA GLU A 173 -28.13 -6.41 -0.23
C GLU A 173 -28.05 -5.51 -1.48
N ALA A 174 -28.80 -4.40 -1.50
CA ALA A 174 -28.71 -3.42 -2.56
C ALA A 174 -27.32 -2.73 -2.58
N ALA A 175 -26.76 -2.44 -1.40
CA ALA A 175 -25.41 -1.89 -1.28
C ALA A 175 -24.34 -2.85 -1.82
N ILE A 176 -24.43 -4.16 -1.53
CA ILE A 176 -23.53 -5.18 -2.08
C ILE A 176 -23.63 -5.21 -3.61
N LYS A 177 -24.87 -5.21 -4.14
CA LYS A 177 -25.07 -5.22 -5.60
C LYS A 177 -24.44 -4.00 -6.27
N LYS A 178 -24.63 -2.80 -5.71
CA LYS A 178 -23.98 -1.57 -6.21
C LYS A 178 -22.46 -1.65 -6.09
N MET A 179 -21.95 -2.11 -4.95
CA MET A 179 -20.52 -2.25 -4.70
C MET A 179 -19.87 -3.18 -5.73
N SER A 180 -20.51 -4.32 -6.05
CA SER A 180 -20.01 -5.26 -7.06
C SER A 180 -19.96 -4.71 -8.49
N ALA A 181 -20.68 -3.61 -8.75
CA ALA A 181 -20.68 -2.94 -10.05
C ALA A 181 -19.73 -1.72 -10.10
N ASP A 182 -19.60 -1.00 -8.98
CA ASP A 182 -18.85 0.27 -8.92
C ASP A 182 -17.38 0.10 -8.52
N TYR A 183 -17.05 -1.02 -7.87
CA TYR A 183 -15.72 -1.28 -7.32
C TYR A 183 -15.15 -2.59 -7.84
N PHE A 184 -13.83 -2.58 -8.01
CA PHE A 184 -13.05 -3.63 -8.62
C PHE A 184 -11.93 -4.05 -7.68
N TYR A 185 -11.37 -5.23 -7.93
CA TYR A 185 -10.18 -5.70 -7.24
C TYR A 185 -9.13 -6.09 -8.28
N ARG A 186 -7.87 -5.94 -7.92
CA ARG A 186 -6.75 -6.56 -8.63
C ARG A 186 -5.84 -7.20 -7.61
N TYR A 187 -5.17 -8.27 -8.01
CA TYR A 187 -4.22 -8.94 -7.14
C TYR A 187 -2.87 -9.12 -7.83
N LYS A 188 -1.83 -9.27 -7.00
CA LYS A 188 -0.49 -9.64 -7.41
C LYS A 188 0.01 -10.73 -6.48
N LEU A 189 0.56 -11.78 -7.05
CA LEU A 189 1.22 -12.84 -6.32
C LEU A 189 2.71 -12.79 -6.68
N LYS A 190 3.59 -12.84 -5.67
CA LYS A 190 5.05 -12.71 -5.81
C LYS A 190 5.79 -13.68 -4.88
#